data_AF-A0A9E3LAT1-F1
#
_entry.id   AF-A0A9E3LAT1-F1
#
_cell.length_a   1.000
_cell.length_b   1.000
_cell.length_c   1.000
_cell.angle_alpha   90.00
_cell.angle_beta   90.00
_cell.angle_gamma   90.00
#
_symmetry.space_group_name_H-M   'P 1'
#
loop_
_entity.id
_entity.type
_entity.pdbx_description
1 polymer ?
#
loop_
_entity_poly.entity_id
_entity_poly.type
_entity_poly.pdbx_seq_one_letter_code
_entity_poly.pdbx_strand_id
1 'polypeptide(L)'
;MFFHPEQGEHTASINASIEAYGFPKILQEEDSLRISIAGLDVQTLYAFVPRGSTQELAGVVVYTRTSDDTLVLLHMAVKPEFSFASGYRNELVLPRMLVQLRAIAKRIKGIKRLSIVYADHRELRPVTQG
;
A
#
# COMPACT_ATOMS: atom_id res chain seq x y z
N MET A 1 -5.37 6.33 16.57
CA MET A 1 -4.92 7.19 15.45
C MET A 1 -3.40 7.08 15.43
N PHE A 2 -2.83 6.36 14.46
CA PHE A 2 -1.37 6.22 14.36
C PHE A 2 -0.83 7.42 13.60
N PHE A 3 -0.25 8.37 14.34
CA PHE A 3 0.36 9.56 13.78
C PHE A 3 1.81 9.23 13.42
N HIS A 4 2.14 9.29 12.13
CA HIS A 4 3.53 9.21 11.69
C HIS A 4 4.18 10.59 11.89
N PRO A 5 5.29 10.71 12.63
CA PRO A 5 5.88 12.00 13.02
C PRO A 5 6.39 12.87 11.85
N GLU A 6 6.48 12.29 10.64
CA GLU A 6 6.90 12.97 9.41
C GLU A 6 5.72 13.38 8.49
N GLN A 7 4.46 13.31 8.96
CA GLN A 7 3.26 13.61 8.16
C GLN A 7 3.25 15.00 7.51
N GLY A 8 4.00 15.96 8.04
CA GLY A 8 4.15 17.29 7.43
C GLY A 8 4.70 17.27 6.00
N GLU A 9 5.60 16.34 5.67
CA GLU A 9 6.21 16.26 4.33
C GLU A 9 5.35 15.51 3.30
N HIS A 10 4.36 14.73 3.74
CA HIS A 10 3.52 13.89 2.87
C HIS A 10 2.05 14.35 2.79
N THR A 11 1.71 15.43 3.50
CA THR A 11 0.34 15.97 3.59
C THR A 11 -0.24 16.25 2.21
N ALA A 12 0.54 16.78 1.26
CA ALA A 12 0.07 17.07 -0.09
C ALA A 12 -0.41 15.82 -0.85
N SER A 13 0.35 14.72 -0.80
CA SER A 13 -0.02 13.47 -1.47
C SER A 13 -1.16 12.73 -0.78
N ILE A 14 -1.25 12.85 0.56
CA ILE A 14 -2.37 12.28 1.33
C ILE A 14 -3.65 13.04 0.99
N ASN A 15 -3.58 14.37 0.91
CA ASN A 15 -4.70 15.21 0.50
C ASN A 15 -5.11 14.93 -0.95
N ALA A 16 -4.16 14.80 -1.88
CA ALA A 16 -4.46 14.44 -3.28
C ALA A 16 -5.16 13.08 -3.38
N SER A 17 -4.73 12.09 -2.58
CA SER A 17 -5.41 10.79 -2.50
C SER A 17 -6.82 10.90 -1.90
N ILE A 18 -6.99 11.74 -0.88
CA ILE A 18 -8.31 11.99 -0.26
C ILE A 18 -9.24 12.71 -1.24
N GLU A 19 -8.74 13.68 -2.01
CA GLU A 19 -9.52 14.39 -3.02
C GLU A 19 -9.90 13.46 -4.18
N ALA A 20 -8.98 12.61 -4.64
CA ALA A 20 -9.22 11.71 -5.76
C ALA A 20 -10.07 10.48 -5.40
N TYR A 21 -9.99 9.99 -4.16
CA TYR A 21 -10.57 8.70 -3.78
C TYR A 21 -11.46 8.74 -2.54
N GLY A 22 -11.29 9.73 -1.65
CA GLY A 22 -12.04 9.87 -0.41
C GLY A 22 -11.24 9.47 0.84
N PHE A 23 -11.83 9.69 2.02
CA PHE A 23 -11.18 9.40 3.30
C PHE A 23 -11.18 7.89 3.63
N PRO A 24 -10.02 7.30 3.96
CA PRO A 24 -9.98 5.93 4.48
C PRO A 24 -10.56 5.84 5.88
N LYS A 25 -11.42 4.83 6.09
CA LYS A 25 -12.02 4.48 7.38
C LYS A 25 -11.66 3.04 7.73
N ILE A 26 -11.28 2.80 8.99
CA ILE A 26 -11.13 1.44 9.51
C ILE A 26 -12.52 0.95 9.90
N LEU A 27 -12.96 -0.15 9.29
CA LEU A 27 -14.15 -0.89 9.65
C LEU A 27 -13.74 -2.18 10.36
N GLN A 28 -14.50 -2.56 11.37
CA GLN A 28 -14.43 -3.89 11.96
C GLN A 28 -15.58 -4.71 11.38
N GLU A 29 -15.25 -5.78 10.66
CA GLU A 29 -16.20 -6.78 10.16
C GLU A 29 -15.89 -8.09 10.85
N GLU A 30 -16.78 -8.51 11.76
CA GLU A 30 -16.63 -9.71 12.59
C GLU A 30 -15.26 -9.73 13.31
N ASP A 31 -14.41 -10.70 12.95
CA ASP A 31 -13.06 -10.90 13.50
C ASP A 31 -11.95 -10.23 12.66
N SER A 32 -12.31 -9.37 11.72
CA SER A 32 -11.36 -8.73 10.80
C SER A 32 -11.43 -7.20 10.82
N LEU A 33 -10.28 -6.57 10.63
CA LEU A 33 -10.19 -5.14 10.35
C LEU A 33 -10.03 -4.94 8.86
N ARG A 34 -10.81 -4.04 8.28
CA ARG A 34 -10.74 -3.65 6.88
C ARG A 34 -10.60 -2.14 6.76
N ILE A 35 -9.79 -1.70 5.80
CA ILE A 35 -9.78 -0.29 5.39
C ILE A 35 -10.81 -0.15 4.28
N SER A 36 -11.73 0.81 4.43
CA SER A 36 -12.74 1.17 3.44
C SER A 36 -12.55 2.62 2.99
N ILE A 37 -12.92 2.92 1.75
CA ILE A 37 -12.98 4.28 1.23
C ILE A 37 -14.35 4.46 0.59
N ALA A 38 -15.04 5.55 0.92
CA ALA A 38 -16.41 5.76 0.49
C ALA A 38 -16.53 5.77 -1.06
N GLY A 39 -17.45 4.97 -1.61
CA GLY A 39 -17.66 4.89 -3.05
C GLY A 39 -16.65 4.05 -3.82
N LEU A 40 -15.71 3.38 -3.15
CA LEU A 40 -14.71 2.51 -3.77
C LEU A 40 -14.69 1.12 -3.14
N ASP A 41 -14.66 0.09 -3.98
CA ASP A 41 -14.33 -1.25 -3.52
C ASP A 41 -12.81 -1.39 -3.43
N VAL A 42 -12.29 -1.40 -2.20
CA VAL A 42 -10.86 -1.43 -1.90
C VAL A 42 -10.47 -2.78 -1.32
N GLN A 43 -9.31 -3.26 -1.74
CA GLN A 43 -8.68 -4.49 -1.26
C GLN A 43 -7.48 -4.14 -0.38
N THR A 44 -7.26 -4.93 0.66
CA THR A 44 -6.17 -4.71 1.62
C THR A 44 -5.27 -5.94 1.71
N LEU A 45 -3.95 -5.75 1.63
CA LEU A 45 -2.95 -6.77 1.92
C LEU A 45 -2.22 -6.40 3.20
N TYR A 46 -2.05 -7.40 4.06
CA TYR A 46 -1.27 -7.29 5.29
C TYR A 46 0.04 -8.05 5.15
N ALA A 47 1.15 -7.41 5.49
CA ALA A 47 2.45 -8.04 5.54
C ALA A 47 2.74 -8.45 6.99
N PHE A 48 2.82 -9.75 7.22
CA PHE A 48 3.24 -10.31 8.50
C PHE A 48 4.66 -10.83 8.42
N VAL A 49 5.45 -10.57 9.46
CA VAL A 49 6.81 -11.08 9.61
C VAL A 49 6.86 -12.03 10.81
N PRO A 50 7.48 -13.21 10.66
CA PRO A 50 7.70 -14.12 11.80
C PRO A 50 8.56 -13.49 12.89
N ARG A 51 8.11 -13.64 14.14
CA ARG A 51 8.81 -13.24 15.37
C ARG A 51 8.72 -14.38 16.39
N GLY A 52 9.66 -15.32 16.31
CA GLY A 52 9.63 -16.54 17.10
C GLY A 52 8.37 -17.36 16.80
N SER A 53 7.54 -17.58 17.82
CA SER A 53 6.25 -18.27 17.71
C SER A 53 5.08 -17.38 17.26
N THR A 54 5.30 -16.08 17.08
CA THR A 54 4.25 -15.11 16.74
C THR A 54 4.45 -14.51 15.35
N GLN A 55 3.41 -13.86 14.84
CA GLN A 55 3.47 -13.05 13.62
C GLN A 55 3.30 -11.58 13.99
N GLU A 56 4.20 -10.74 13.52
CA GLU A 56 4.10 -9.31 13.70
C GLU A 56 3.61 -8.64 12.41
N LEU A 57 2.56 -7.82 12.52
CA LEU A 57 2.12 -6.98 11.40
C LEU A 57 3.19 -5.93 11.11
N ALA A 58 3.83 -6.02 9.96
CA ALA A 58 4.92 -5.15 9.54
C ALA A 58 4.46 -4.04 8.57
N GLY A 59 3.35 -4.24 7.86
CA GLY A 59 2.85 -3.25 6.92
C GLY A 59 1.50 -3.59 6.29
N VAL A 60 0.97 -2.61 5.56
CA VAL A 60 -0.32 -2.70 4.87
C VAL A 60 -0.25 -2.06 3.48
N VAL A 61 -0.97 -2.63 2.53
CA VAL A 61 -1.25 -2.04 1.21
C VAL A 61 -2.75 -1.99 0.99
N VAL A 62 -3.25 -0.83 0.59
CA VAL A 62 -4.65 -0.65 0.13
C VAL A 62 -4.60 -0.32 -1.35
N TYR A 63 -5.38 -1.06 -2.13
CA TYR A 63 -5.44 -0.90 -3.58
C TYR A 63 -6.86 -1.13 -4.09
N THR A 64 -7.18 -0.56 -5.23
CA THR A 64 -8.47 -0.74 -5.90
C THR A 64 -8.28 -0.94 -7.38
N ARG A 65 -9.32 -1.41 -8.06
CA ARG A 65 -9.38 -1.44 -9.52
C ARG A 65 -10.28 -0.29 -9.97
N THR A 66 -9.69 0.74 -10.57
CA THR A 66 -10.43 1.94 -11.02
C THR A 66 -10.94 1.82 -12.45
N SER A 67 -10.38 0.92 -13.25
CA SER A 67 -10.78 0.65 -14.64
C SER A 67 -10.61 -0.83 -14.99
N ASP A 68 -11.08 -1.24 -16.17
CA ASP A 68 -10.92 -2.61 -16.67
C ASP A 68 -9.45 -3.04 -16.82
N ASP A 69 -8.51 -2.10 -16.86
CA ASP A 69 -7.10 -2.41 -17.14
C ASP A 69 -6.10 -1.93 -16.09
N THR A 70 -6.54 -1.25 -15.04
CA THR A 70 -5.64 -0.58 -14.10
C THR A 70 -5.96 -0.93 -12.65
N LEU A 71 -4.92 -1.39 -11.95
CA LEU A 71 -4.91 -1.52 -10.50
C LEU A 71 -4.20 -0.29 -9.91
N VAL A 72 -4.78 0.32 -8.89
CA VAL A 72 -4.28 1.55 -8.27
C VAL A 72 -3.93 1.27 -6.82
N LEU A 73 -2.69 1.54 -6.44
CA LEU A 73 -2.26 1.57 -5.05
C LEU A 73 -2.63 2.92 -4.42
N LEU A 74 -3.53 2.87 -3.43
CA LEU A 74 -4.12 4.03 -2.76
C LEU A 74 -3.39 4.41 -1.48
N HIS A 75 -3.01 3.43 -0.66
CA HIS A 75 -2.29 3.64 0.59
C HIS A 75 -1.27 2.52 0.80
N MET A 76 -0.12 2.88 1.38
CA MET A 76 0.88 1.92 1.81
C MET A 76 1.56 2.45 3.06
N ALA A 77 1.73 1.59 4.05
CA ALA A 77 2.48 1.91 5.24
C ALA A 77 3.29 0.70 5.71
N VAL A 78 4.48 0.98 6.24
CA VAL A 78 5.37 0.00 6.85
C VAL A 78 5.73 0.54 8.23
N LYS A 79 5.68 -0.31 9.25
CA LYS A 79 6.12 0.06 10.60
C LYS A 79 7.58 0.53 10.56
N PRO A 80 7.96 1.60 11.28
CA PRO A 80 9.33 2.13 11.26
C PRO A 80 10.41 1.10 11.59
N GLU A 81 10.15 0.10 12.45
CA GLU A 81 11.12 -0.96 12.77
C GLU A 81 11.41 -1.89 11.59
N PHE A 82 10.56 -1.88 10.57
CA PHE A 82 10.71 -2.67 9.34
C PHE A 82 11.11 -1.81 8.14
N SER A 83 11.25 -0.50 8.36
CA SER A 83 11.70 0.47 7.36
C SER A 83 13.23 0.40 7.22
N PHE A 84 13.70 0.54 5.98
CA PHE A 84 15.13 0.48 5.65
C PHE A 84 15.97 1.55 6.36
N ALA A 85 15.36 2.72 6.62
CA ALA A 85 16.03 3.87 7.25
C ALA A 85 16.35 3.64 8.74
N SER A 86 15.47 2.96 9.47
CA SER A 86 15.44 2.97 10.95
C SER A 86 15.45 1.58 11.61
N GLY A 87 15.35 0.48 10.85
CA GLY A 87 15.02 -0.83 11.43
C GLY A 87 15.73 -2.04 10.82
N TYR A 88 15.05 -3.19 10.78
CA TYR A 88 15.55 -4.49 10.29
C TYR A 88 15.81 -4.48 8.77
N ARG A 89 16.93 -3.87 8.36
CA ARG A 89 17.31 -3.58 6.97
C ARG A 89 17.24 -4.79 6.01
N ASN A 90 17.41 -6.01 6.52
CA ASN A 90 17.45 -7.23 5.73
C ASN A 90 16.07 -7.83 5.41
N GLU A 91 14.99 -7.31 6.00
CA GLU A 91 13.67 -7.92 5.83
C GLU A 91 12.96 -7.50 4.54
N LEU A 92 13.39 -6.38 3.93
CA LEU A 92 12.93 -5.91 2.62
C LEU A 92 11.40 -5.92 2.48
N VAL A 93 10.69 -5.55 3.56
CA VAL A 93 9.24 -5.66 3.67
C VAL A 93 8.54 -4.89 2.56
N LEU A 94 8.91 -3.63 2.35
CA LEU A 94 8.37 -2.78 1.29
C LEU A 94 8.57 -3.37 -0.14
N PRO A 95 9.80 -3.72 -0.57
CA PRO A 95 10.01 -4.41 -1.84
C PRO A 95 9.18 -5.69 -2.00
N ARG A 96 9.08 -6.51 -0.94
CA ARG A 96 8.28 -7.74 -0.97
C ARG A 96 6.79 -7.46 -1.15
N MET A 97 6.24 -6.46 -0.46
CA MET A 97 4.86 -6.02 -0.63
C MET A 97 4.57 -5.59 -2.07
N LEU A 98 5.48 -4.81 -2.70
CA LEU A 98 5.35 -4.40 -4.09
C LEU A 98 5.42 -5.58 -5.08
N VAL A 99 6.32 -6.54 -4.84
CA VAL A 99 6.40 -7.77 -5.65
C VAL A 99 5.11 -8.57 -5.56
N GLN A 100 4.54 -8.71 -4.37
CA GLN A 100 3.26 -9.41 -4.16
C GLN A 100 2.10 -8.68 -4.85
N LEU A 101 2.03 -7.35 -4.73
CA LEU A 101 1.02 -6.57 -5.44
C LEU A 101 1.12 -6.74 -6.96
N ARG A 102 2.35 -6.75 -7.51
CA ARG A 102 2.57 -7.01 -8.94
C ARG A 102 2.15 -8.43 -9.33
N ALA A 103 2.39 -9.42 -8.48
CA ALA A 103 1.96 -10.80 -8.72
C ALA A 103 0.43 -10.92 -8.72
N ILE A 104 -0.25 -10.22 -7.82
CA ILE A 104 -1.72 -10.14 -7.78
C ILE A 104 -2.25 -9.46 -9.06
N ALA A 105 -1.71 -8.30 -9.43
CA ALA A 105 -2.09 -7.59 -10.64
C ALA A 105 -2.01 -8.49 -11.89
N LYS A 106 -0.93 -9.28 -12.01
CA LYS A 106 -0.75 -10.24 -13.12
C LYS A 106 -1.78 -11.38 -13.16
N ARG A 107 -2.38 -11.72 -12.02
CA ARG A 107 -3.39 -12.80 -11.93
C ARG A 107 -4.82 -12.30 -12.20
N ILE A 108 -5.06 -10.99 -12.15
CA ILE A 108 -6.37 -10.41 -12.41
C ILE A 108 -6.53 -10.21 -13.92
N LYS A 109 -7.56 -10.86 -14.50
CA LYS A 109 -7.85 -10.74 -15.94
C LYS A 109 -8.16 -9.29 -16.31
N GLY A 110 -7.50 -8.82 -17.37
CA GLY A 110 -7.70 -7.49 -17.95
C GLY A 110 -6.71 -6.45 -17.44
N ILE A 111 -6.07 -6.66 -16.27
CA ILE A 111 -5.11 -5.71 -15.73
C ILE A 111 -3.83 -5.68 -16.58
N LYS A 112 -3.47 -4.48 -17.01
CA LYS A 112 -2.27 -4.17 -17.81
C LYS A 112 -1.34 -3.19 -17.10
N ARG A 113 -1.88 -2.40 -16.17
CA ARG A 113 -1.15 -1.32 -15.49
C ARG A 113 -1.33 -1.38 -13.98
N LEU A 114 -0.26 -1.04 -13.27
CA LEU A 114 -0.26 -0.75 -11.85
C LEU A 114 0.11 0.72 -11.68
N SER A 115 -0.78 1.51 -11.09
CA SER A 115 -0.57 2.93 -10.78
C SER A 115 -0.39 3.13 -9.28
N ILE A 116 0.38 4.15 -8.89
CA ILE A 116 0.66 4.51 -7.49
C ILE A 116 0.29 5.99 -7.31
N VAL A 117 -0.65 6.27 -6.42
CA VAL A 117 -1.19 7.64 -6.23
C VAL A 117 -0.17 8.59 -5.59
N TYR A 118 0.76 8.08 -4.77
CA TYR A 118 1.81 8.89 -4.12
C TYR A 118 2.96 9.30 -5.04
N ALA A 119 2.98 8.85 -6.30
CA ALA A 119 4.12 9.02 -7.19
C ALA A 119 4.10 10.37 -7.95
N ASP A 120 3.75 11.45 -7.28
CA ASP A 120 3.90 12.82 -7.80
C ASP A 120 4.87 13.55 -6.85
N HIS A 121 6.19 13.33 -6.97
CA HIS A 121 7.07 14.09 -7.87
C HIS A 121 8.41 13.35 -8.13
N ARG A 122 8.37 12.07 -8.53
CA ARG A 122 9.55 11.42 -9.13
C ARG A 122 9.09 10.49 -10.22
N GLU A 123 9.33 10.89 -11.47
CA GLU A 123 9.21 10.04 -12.64
C GLU A 123 9.87 8.68 -12.38
N LEU A 124 9.06 7.66 -12.13
CA LEU A 124 9.55 6.30 -12.13
C LEU A 124 9.81 5.93 -13.58
N ARG A 125 11.09 5.96 -13.97
CA ARG A 125 11.54 5.56 -15.30
C ARG A 125 11.04 4.16 -15.63
N PRO A 126 10.69 3.90 -16.91
CA PRO A 126 10.26 2.58 -17.35
C PRO A 126 11.33 1.53 -17.05
N VAL A 127 10.89 0.34 -16.65
CA VAL A 127 11.75 -0.83 -16.47
C VAL A 127 12.27 -1.24 -17.84
N THR A 128 13.48 -0.81 -18.19
CA THR A 128 14.22 -1.34 -19.32
C THR A 128 14.62 -2.78 -19.01
N GLN A 129 14.30 -3.71 -19.91
CA GLN A 129 14.78 -5.08 -19.83
C GLN A 129 16.31 -5.08 -19.96
N GLY A 130 16.98 -5.78 -19.05
CA GLY A 130 18.37 -6.21 -19.15
C GLY A 130 18.44 -7.72 -19.14
#